data_AF-A0A7K0E0G7-F1
#
_entry.id   AF-A0A7K0E0G7-F1
#
_cell.length_a   1.000
_cell.length_b   1.000
_cell.length_c   1.000
_cell.angle_alpha   90.00
_cell.angle_beta   90.00
_cell.angle_gamma   90.00
#
_symmetry.space_group_name_H-M   'P 1'
#
loop_
_entity.id
_entity.type
_entity.pdbx_description
1 polymer ?
#
loop_
_entity_poly.entity_id
_entity_poly.type
_entity_poly.pdbx_seq_one_letter_code
_entity_poly.pdbx_strand_id
1 'polypeptide(L)' 'MTVELAECAASMSAEGSPVELLLTLCVPEDEFALGILTARSADVVVQTCRRAGAPAQRVTPADAHFGSGRPWGNP' A
#
# COMPACT_ATOMS: atom_id res chain seq x y z
N MET A 1 6.35 10.75 1.77
CA MET A 1 5.36 10.08 0.88
C MET A 1 4.91 8.73 1.43
N THR A 2 5.81 7.85 1.88
CA THR A 2 5.43 6.52 2.43
C THR A 2 4.77 6.58 3.82
N VAL A 3 5.24 7.48 4.69
CA VAL A 3 4.69 7.67 6.05
C VAL A 3 3.21 8.09 6.01
N GLU A 4 2.87 9.10 5.21
CA GLU A 4 1.50 9.59 5.01
C GLU A 4 0.53 8.51 4.51
N LEU A 5 1.02 7.61 3.63
CA LEU A 5 0.20 6.54 3.07
C LEU A 5 -0.12 5.47 4.12
N ALA A 6 0.85 5.12 4.97
CA ALA A 6 0.64 4.17 6.06
C ALA A 6 -0.33 4.72 7.11
N GLU A 7 -0.19 5.99 7.48
CA GLU A 7 -1.09 6.67 8.43
C GLU A 7 -2.52 6.79 7.88
N CYS A 8 -2.67 7.17 6.60
CA CYS A 8 -3.98 7.21 5.95
C CYS A 8 -4.63 5.84 5.88
N ALA A 9 -3.87 4.79 5.56
CA ALA A 9 -4.38 3.43 5.55
C ALA A 9 -4.85 3.00 6.95
N ALA A 10 -4.05 3.27 7.99
CA ALA A 10 -4.43 2.99 9.38
C ALA A 10 -5.71 3.75 9.80
N SER A 11 -5.81 5.04 9.46
CA SER A 11 -7.00 5.85 9.74
C SER A 11 -8.24 5.29 9.04
N MET A 12 -8.13 4.97 7.74
CA MET A 12 -9.26 4.42 6.99
C MET A 12 -9.70 3.04 7.47
N SER A 13 -8.75 2.21 7.89
CA SER A 13 -9.04 0.95 8.56
C SER A 13 -9.79 1.15 9.87
N ALA A 14 -9.36 2.10 10.71
CA ALA A 14 -10.05 2.45 11.94
C ALA A 14 -11.47 3.01 11.70
N GLU A 15 -11.69 3.69 10.57
CA GLU A 15 -12.98 4.22 10.13
C GLU A 15 -13.90 3.14 9.50
N GLY A 16 -13.51 1.87 9.51
CA GLY A 16 -14.32 0.74 9.02
C GLY A 16 -14.16 0.44 7.53
N SER A 17 -13.14 1.00 6.87
CA SER A 17 -12.74 0.63 5.52
C SER A 17 -11.43 -0.15 5.58
N PRO A 18 -11.47 -1.50 5.66
CA PRO A 18 -10.26 -2.30 5.84
C PRO A 18 -9.29 -2.08 4.68
N VAL A 19 -8.15 -1.50 5.01
CA VAL A 19 -7.01 -1.22 4.13
C VAL A 19 -5.69 -1.26 4.88
N GLU A 20 -4.70 -1.97 4.36
CA GLU A 20 -3.37 -2.07 4.95
C GLU A 20 -2.31 -1.84 3.88
N LEU A 21 -1.29 -1.04 4.19
CA LEU A 21 -0.13 -0.84 3.32
C LEU A 21 0.91 -1.93 3.62
N LEU A 22 1.16 -2.79 2.64
CA LEU A 22 2.07 -3.94 2.77
C LEU A 22 3.50 -3.59 2.34
N LEU A 23 3.63 -2.81 1.26
CA LEU A 23 4.91 -2.41 0.70
C LEU A 23 4.77 -1.06 0.02
N THR A 24 5.83 -0.25 0.07
CA THR A 24 6.02 0.84 -0.88
C THR A 24 7.43 0.78 -1.45
N LEU A 25 7.55 0.83 -2.77
CA LEU A 25 8.80 0.97 -3.50
C LEU A 25 8.81 2.33 -4.17
N CYS A 26 9.82 3.16 -3.87
CA CYS A 26 10.04 4.43 -4.55
C CYS A 26 11.26 4.31 -5.45
N VAL A 27 11.15 4.79 -6.69
CA VAL A 27 12.24 4.94 -7.65
C VAL A 27 12.41 6.44 -7.89
N PRO A 28 13.33 7.11 -7.15
CA PRO A 28 13.46 8.56 -7.20
C PRO A 28 13.83 9.09 -8.59
N GLU A 29 14.65 8.33 -9.33
CA GLU A 29 15.13 8.71 -10.66
C GLU A 29 14.01 8.77 -11.70
N ASP A 30 13.00 7.91 -11.57
CA ASP A 30 11.86 7.82 -12.48
C ASP A 30 10.62 8.57 -11.94
N GLU A 31 10.76 9.28 -10.81
CA GLU A 31 9.66 9.92 -10.07
C GLU A 31 8.46 8.98 -9.84
N PHE A 32 8.75 7.69 -9.71
CA PHE A 32 7.76 6.63 -9.68
C PHE A 32 7.68 5.98 -8.29
N ALA A 33 6.46 5.66 -7.86
CA ALA A 33 6.24 4.87 -6.65
C ALA A 33 5.19 3.79 -6.88
N LEU A 34 5.48 2.59 -6.38
CA LEU A 34 4.56 1.46 -6.33
C LEU A 34 4.16 1.19 -4.89
N GLY A 35 2.85 1.19 -4.62
CA GLY A 35 2.29 0.76 -3.34
C GLY A 35 1.55 -0.58 -3.50
N ILE A 36 1.77 -1.50 -2.57
CA ILE A 36 0.95 -2.73 -2.43
C ILE A 36 0.08 -2.57 -1.20
N LEU A 37 -1.23 -2.61 -1.39
CA LEU A 37 -2.22 -2.46 -0.32
C LEU A 37 -3.18 -3.66 -0.34
N THR A 38 -3.54 -4.17 0.84
CA THR A 38 -4.75 -4.99 0.96
C THR A 38 -5.94 -4.05 1.08
N ALA A 39 -7.04 -4.36 0.40
CA ALA A 39 -8.29 -3.63 0.54
C ALA A 39 -9.46 -4.46 0.02
N ARG A 40 -10.69 -4.15 0.47
CA ARG A 40 -11.92 -4.80 -0.05
C ARG A 40 -12.22 -4.50 -1.53
N SER A 41 -11.63 -3.44 -2.09
CA SER A 41 -11.87 -2.98 -3.46
C SER A 41 -10.81 -1.98 -3.90
N ALA A 42 -10.66 -1.82 -5.22
CA ALA A 42 -9.79 -0.80 -5.81
C ALA A 42 -10.21 0.64 -5.41
N ASP A 43 -11.52 0.89 -5.22
CA ASP A 43 -12.02 2.20 -4.79
C ASP A 43 -11.45 2.63 -3.44
N VAL A 44 -11.36 1.70 -2.48
CA VAL A 44 -10.77 2.00 -1.16
C VAL A 44 -9.31 2.40 -1.31
N VAL A 45 -8.54 1.68 -2.14
CA VAL A 45 -7.13 2.03 -2.42
C VAL A 45 -7.02 3.41 -3.04
N VAL A 46 -7.85 3.74 -4.04
CA VAL A 46 -7.86 5.07 -4.67
C VAL A 46 -8.16 6.17 -3.63
N GLN A 47 -9.12 5.94 -2.74
CA GLN A 47 -9.46 6.90 -1.68
C GLN A 47 -8.31 7.07 -0.68
N THR A 48 -7.65 5.98 -0.27
CA THR A 48 -6.47 6.05 0.62
C THR A 48 -5.35 6.85 -0.01
N CYS A 49 -5.00 6.56 -1.26
CA CYS A 49 -3.98 7.29 -2.02
C CYS A 49 -4.32 8.78 -2.17
N ARG A 50 -5.59 9.11 -2.46
CA ARG A 50 -6.04 10.51 -2.54
C ARG A 50 -5.94 11.23 -1.20
N ARG A 51 -6.34 10.59 -0.09
CA ARG A 51 -6.28 11.17 1.26
C ARG A 51 -4.83 11.41 1.70
N ALA A 52 -3.92 10.53 1.30
CA ALA A 52 -2.48 10.66 1.52
C ALA A 52 -1.79 11.72 0.63
N GLY A 53 -2.55 12.45 -0.21
CA GLY A 53 -2.00 13.45 -1.11
C GLY A 53 -1.21 12.88 -2.30
N ALA A 54 -1.31 11.57 -2.55
CA ALA A 54 -0.59 10.87 -3.61
C ALA A 54 -1.58 10.05 -4.48
N PRO A 55 -2.36 10.69 -5.38
CA PRO A 55 -3.37 10.02 -6.17
C PRO A 55 -2.77 8.90 -7.04
N ALA A 56 -3.32 7.69 -6.92
CA ALA A 56 -2.86 6.56 -7.73
C ALA A 56 -3.15 6.80 -9.22
N GLN A 57 -2.12 6.71 -10.06
CA GLN A 57 -2.29 6.80 -11.52
C GLN A 57 -2.93 5.54 -12.10
N ARG A 58 -2.64 4.38 -11.52
CA ARG A 58 -3.17 3.08 -11.93
C ARG A 58 -3.37 2.19 -10.71
N VAL A 59 -4.51 1.51 -10.67
CA VAL A 59 -4.81 0.49 -9.66
C VAL A 59 -5.11 -0.81 -10.40
N THR A 60 -4.54 -1.91 -9.93
CA THR A 60 -4.70 -3.22 -10.57
C THR A 60 -4.86 -4.28 -9.48
N PRO A 61 -5.86 -5.17 -9.60
CA PRO A 61 -5.99 -6.28 -8.67
C PRO A 61 -4.77 -7.20 -8.80
N ALA A 62 -4.30 -7.72 -7.68
CA ALA A 62 -3.19 -8.65 -7.63
C ALA A 62 -3.47 -9.73 -6.58
N ASP A 63 -3.21 -10.98 -6.93
CA ASP A 63 -3.14 -12.08 -5.99
C ASP A 63 -1.74 -12.07 -5.36
N ALA A 64 -1.66 -11.64 -4.10
CA ALA A 64 -0.39 -11.53 -3.40
C ALA A 64 -0.06 -12.83 -2.65
N HIS A 65 1.05 -13.46 -3.00
CA HIS A 65 1.62 -14.57 -2.25
C HIS A 65 2.82 -14.07 -1.45
N PHE A 66 2.58 -13.65 -0.22
CA PHE A 66 3.68 -13.36 0.71
C PHE A 66 4.23 -14.68 1.22
N GLY A 67 5.48 -14.98 0.87
CA GLY A 67 6.17 -16.13 1.43
C GLY A 67 6.13 -16.03 2.95
N SER A 68 5.50 -17.00 3.62
CA SER A 68 5.49 -17.10 5.08
C SER A 68 6.95 -17.05 5.55
N GLY A 69 7.32 -16.00 6.26
CA GLY A 69 8.71 -15.67 6.55
C GLY A 69 9.51 -16.88 7.03
N ARG A 70 10.50 -17.30 6.23
CA ARG A 70 11.71 -17.83 6.85
C ARG A 70 12.56 -16.61 7.19
N PRO A 71 12.91 -16.38 8.47
CA PRO A 71 13.93 -15.41 8.77
C PRO A 71 15.19 -15.84 8.00
N TRP A 72 15.76 -14.91 7.23
CA TRP A 72 17.08 -15.11 6.68
C TRP A 72 18.06 -15.20 7.86
N GLY A 73 18.34 -16.44 8.28
CA GLY A 73 19.33 -16.84 9.27
C GLY A 73 19.51 -18.37 9.13
N ASN A 74 20.47 -18.83 8.33
CA ASN A 74 21.89 -19.10 8.61
C ASN A 74 22.11 -20.62 8.84
N PRO A 75 23.28 -21.19 8.47
CA PRO A 75 24.47 -21.12 9.32
C PRO A 75 25.70 -20.45 8.69
#